data_AF-A0A948C4T0-F1
#
_entry.id   AF-A0A948C4T0-F1
#
_cell.length_a   1.000
_cell.length_b   1.000
_cell.length_c   1.000
_cell.angle_alpha   90.00
_cell.angle_beta   90.00
_cell.angle_gamma   90.00
#
_symmetry.space_group_name_H-M   'P 1'
#
loop_
_entity.id
_entity.type
_entity.pdbx_description
1 polymer ?
#
loop_
_entity_poly.entity_id
_entity_poly.type
_entity_poly.pdbx_seq_one_letter_code
_entity_poly.pdbx_strand_id
1 'polypeptide(L)'
;MIEPAASYSFNKSHSVCYAMIAYQTAYLKAHYPVEFYAALIRSVEDDSDQLSYYVSETQSHGIAVLTPDINRSFNHVAAIGQEIRLGFFCIKGL
;
A
#
# COMPACT_ATOMS: atom_id res chain seq x y z
N MET A 1 25.56 16.10 -30.53
CA MET A 1 25.50 16.00 -29.03
C MET A 1 24.08 16.16 -28.52
N ILE A 2 23.30 17.09 -29.09
CA ILE A 2 21.91 17.34 -28.69
C ILE A 2 20.97 16.28 -29.31
N GLU A 3 21.21 15.83 -30.55
CA GLU A 3 20.33 14.86 -31.22
C GLU A 3 20.22 13.49 -30.51
N PRO A 4 21.31 12.82 -30.08
CA PRO A 4 21.16 11.56 -29.33
C PRO A 4 20.57 11.76 -27.93
N ALA A 5 20.79 12.91 -27.29
CA ALA A 5 20.22 13.21 -25.98
C ALA A 5 18.71 13.50 -26.07
N ALA A 6 18.23 14.12 -27.14
CA ALA A 6 16.82 14.43 -27.36
C ALA A 6 15.94 13.17 -27.45
N SER A 7 16.47 12.04 -27.94
CA SER A 7 15.75 10.78 -28.03
C SER A 7 15.39 10.15 -26.67
N TYR A 8 16.12 10.52 -25.60
CA TYR A 8 15.94 9.95 -24.26
C TYR A 8 15.76 11.02 -23.16
N SER A 9 15.84 12.31 -23.51
CA SER A 9 15.61 13.40 -22.58
C SER A 9 14.15 13.39 -22.11
N PHE A 10 13.94 13.52 -20.80
CA PHE A 10 12.63 13.45 -20.20
C PHE A 10 12.17 14.82 -19.70
N ASN A 11 10.85 15.04 -19.71
CA ASN A 11 10.27 16.31 -19.28
C ASN A 11 10.50 16.54 -17.77
N LYS A 12 11.29 17.56 -17.42
CA LYS A 12 11.66 17.86 -16.03
C LYS A 12 10.44 18.15 -15.14
N SER A 13 9.46 18.93 -15.61
CA SER A 13 8.26 19.22 -14.81
C SER A 13 7.50 17.96 -14.43
N HIS A 14 7.35 17.01 -15.36
CA HIS A 14 6.71 15.73 -15.11
C HIS A 14 7.52 14.91 -14.10
N SER A 15 8.84 14.78 -14.30
CA SER A 15 9.71 14.05 -13.35
C SER A 15 9.64 14.60 -11.93
N VAL A 16 9.65 15.93 -11.77
CA VAL A 16 9.64 16.56 -10.44
C VAL A 16 8.33 16.31 -9.72
N CYS A 17 7.18 16.40 -10.40
CA CYS A 17 5.89 16.10 -9.79
C CYS A 17 5.78 14.65 -9.31
N TYR A 18 6.19 13.69 -10.13
CA TYR A 18 6.18 12.27 -9.73
C TYR A 18 7.19 11.96 -8.62
N ALA A 19 8.37 12.58 -8.65
CA ALA A 19 9.36 12.42 -7.59
C ALA A 19 8.83 12.92 -6.23
N MET A 20 8.04 14.00 -6.22
CA MET A 20 7.40 14.50 -5.00
C MET A 20 6.44 13.48 -4.39
N ILE A 21 5.57 12.88 -5.21
CA ILE A 21 4.61 11.85 -4.74
C ILE A 21 5.37 10.62 -4.26
N ALA A 22 6.38 10.15 -5.01
CA ALA A 22 7.21 9.02 -4.61
C ALA A 22 7.91 9.26 -3.26
N TYR A 23 8.42 10.47 -3.06
CA TYR A 23 9.04 10.87 -1.79
C TYR A 23 8.04 10.86 -0.63
N GLN A 24 6.83 11.40 -0.83
CA GLN A 24 5.77 11.38 0.19
C GLN A 24 5.34 9.95 0.54
N THR A 25 5.15 9.09 -0.46
CA THR A 25 4.82 7.67 -0.27
C THR A 25 5.93 6.95 0.51
N ALA A 26 7.20 7.18 0.15
CA ALA A 26 8.34 6.60 0.86
C ALA A 26 8.44 7.10 2.31
N TYR A 27 8.16 8.39 2.54
CA TYR A 27 8.11 8.98 3.88
C TYR A 27 7.06 8.29 4.77
N LEU A 28 5.84 8.09 4.26
CA LEU A 28 4.80 7.37 4.98
C LEU A 28 5.21 5.92 5.26
N LYS A 29 5.77 5.22 4.27
CA LYS A 29 6.27 3.84 4.47
C LYS A 29 7.36 3.76 5.54
N ALA A 30 8.24 4.76 5.63
CA ALA A 30 9.35 4.77 6.58
C ALA A 30 8.94 5.14 8.02
N HIS A 31 7.99 6.08 8.17
CA HIS A 31 7.62 6.63 9.48
C HIS A 31 6.28 6.12 10.04
N TYR A 32 5.38 5.65 9.18
CA TYR A 32 4.05 5.13 9.52
C TYR A 32 3.79 3.81 8.78
N PRO A 33 4.63 2.77 9.00
CA PRO A 33 4.58 1.55 8.20
C PRO A 33 3.26 0.79 8.37
N VAL A 34 2.70 0.75 9.58
CA VAL A 34 1.46 0.00 9.86
C VAL A 34 0.28 0.63 9.12
N GLU A 35 0.15 1.95 9.19
CA GLU A 35 -0.90 2.70 8.51
C GLU A 35 -0.70 2.68 6.98
N PHE A 36 0.55 2.77 6.52
CA PHE A 36 0.89 2.67 5.11
C PHE A 36 0.46 1.32 4.52
N TYR A 37 0.85 0.21 5.16
CA TYR A 37 0.49 -1.12 4.70
C TYR A 37 -1.01 -1.40 4.84
N ALA A 38 -1.67 -0.90 5.89
CA ALA A 38 -3.13 -0.99 5.99
C ALA A 38 -3.84 -0.27 4.82
N ALA A 39 -3.38 0.93 4.47
CA ALA A 39 -3.91 1.68 3.33
C ALA A 39 -3.62 0.99 1.99
N LEU A 40 -2.45 0.39 1.84
CA LEU A 40 -2.07 -0.36 0.64
C LEU A 40 -2.94 -1.61 0.46
N ILE A 41 -3.10 -2.43 1.50
CA ILE A 41 -3.99 -3.61 1.49
C ILE A 41 -5.43 -3.19 1.20
N ARG A 42 -5.90 -2.10 1.81
CA ARG A 42 -7.24 -1.57 1.56
C ARG A 42 -7.45 -1.17 0.09
N SER A 43 -6.44 -0.61 -0.57
CA SER A 43 -6.55 -0.19 -1.97
C SER A 43 -6.81 -1.34 -2.96
N VAL A 44 -6.57 -2.58 -2.53
CA VAL A 44 -6.76 -3.80 -3.33
C VAL A 44 -7.66 -4.82 -2.65
N GLU A 45 -8.49 -4.40 -1.69
CA GLU A 45 -9.27 -5.33 -0.85
C GLU A 45 -10.28 -6.18 -1.66
N ASP A 46 -10.64 -5.72 -2.85
CA ASP A 46 -11.52 -6.42 -3.81
C ASP A 46 -10.78 -7.43 -4.71
N ASP A 47 -9.45 -7.36 -4.82
CA ASP A 47 -8.62 -8.25 -5.64
C ASP A 47 -7.91 -9.27 -4.76
N SER A 48 -8.37 -10.51 -4.78
CA SER A 48 -7.83 -11.56 -3.90
C SER A 48 -6.37 -11.92 -4.15
N ASP A 49 -5.91 -11.79 -5.38
CA ASP A 49 -4.54 -12.18 -5.75
C ASP A 49 -3.57 -11.09 -5.27
N GLN A 50 -3.92 -9.82 -5.50
CA GLN A 50 -3.18 -8.67 -4.98
C GLN A 50 -3.23 -8.62 -3.45
N LEU A 51 -4.40 -8.83 -2.84
CA LEU A 51 -4.58 -8.86 -1.40
C LEU A 51 -3.62 -9.88 -0.75
N SER A 52 -3.59 -11.11 -1.28
CA SER A 52 -2.70 -12.17 -0.76
C SER A 52 -1.22 -11.79 -0.87
N TYR A 53 -0.83 -11.15 -1.98
CA TYR A 53 0.53 -10.66 -2.19
C TYR A 53 0.90 -9.59 -1.15
N TYR A 54 0.08 -8.56 -0.96
CA TYR A 54 0.39 -7.48 -0.02
C TYR A 54 0.30 -7.91 1.45
N VAL A 55 -0.57 -8.87 1.79
CA VAL A 55 -0.58 -9.47 3.13
C VAL A 55 0.75 -10.18 3.41
N SER A 56 1.26 -10.97 2.46
CA SER A 56 2.55 -11.65 2.59
C SER A 56 3.71 -10.65 2.68
N GLU A 57 3.72 -9.61 1.84
CA GLU A 57 4.74 -8.55 1.91
C GLU A 57 4.72 -7.86 3.28
N THR A 58 3.54 -7.50 3.77
CA THR A 58 3.36 -6.83 5.07
C THR A 58 3.89 -7.69 6.22
N GLN A 59 3.56 -8.99 6.22
CA GLN A 59 4.07 -9.93 7.21
C GLN A 59 5.60 -10.09 7.15
N SER A 60 6.20 -10.06 5.95
CA SER A 60 7.67 -10.08 5.79
C SER A 60 8.37 -8.86 6.38
N HIS A 61 7.65 -7.74 6.56
CA HIS A 61 8.13 -6.54 7.23
C HIS A 61 7.89 -6.57 8.76
N GLY A 62 7.45 -7.72 9.30
CA GLY A 62 7.24 -7.93 10.73
C GLY A 62 5.94 -7.35 11.28
N ILE A 63 5.00 -6.95 10.40
CA ILE A 63 3.71 -6.40 10.80
C ILE A 63 2.68 -7.52 10.80
N ALA A 64 2.03 -7.75 11.93
CA ALA A 64 1.01 -8.79 12.05
C ALA A 64 -0.26 -8.37 11.30
N VAL A 65 -0.76 -9.28 10.44
CA VAL A 65 -2.04 -9.12 9.75
C VAL A 65 -3.02 -10.15 10.29
N LEU A 66 -4.06 -9.67 10.96
CA LEU A 66 -5.08 -10.47 11.64
C LEU A 66 -6.29 -10.68 10.74
N THR A 67 -6.88 -11.87 10.82
CA THR A 67 -8.11 -12.22 10.12
C THR A 67 -9.29 -11.38 10.62
N PRO A 68 -10.38 -11.28 9.83
CA PRO A 68 -11.59 -10.59 10.26
C PRO A 68 -12.15 -11.21 11.55
N ASP A 69 -12.63 -10.38 12.47
CA ASP A 69 -13.27 -10.78 13.72
C ASP A 69 -14.59 -10.01 13.88
N ILE A 70 -15.67 -10.72 14.25
CA ILE A 70 -17.02 -10.15 14.30
C ILE A 70 -17.16 -8.99 15.30
N ASN A 71 -16.33 -8.95 16.34
CA ASN A 71 -16.40 -7.95 17.40
C ASN A 71 -15.39 -6.81 17.22
N ARG A 72 -14.33 -7.02 16.43
CA ARG A 72 -13.18 -6.11 16.34
C ARG A 72 -12.89 -5.60 14.93
N SER A 73 -13.39 -6.25 13.89
CA SER A 73 -13.20 -5.80 12.51
C SER A 73 -14.19 -4.72 12.10
N PHE A 74 -13.73 -3.85 11.22
CA PHE A 74 -14.56 -2.91 10.48
C PHE A 74 -14.94 -3.51 9.12
N ASN A 75 -15.73 -2.78 8.32
CA ASN A 75 -16.04 -3.20 6.95
C ASN A 75 -14.77 -3.28 6.08
N HIS A 76 -13.87 -2.30 6.25
CA HIS A 76 -12.61 -2.20 5.52
C HIS A 76 -11.42 -2.57 6.40
N VAL A 77 -10.28 -2.83 5.75
CA VAL A 77 -8.99 -3.03 6.42
C VAL A 77 -8.63 -1.80 7.26
N ALA A 78 -8.13 -2.04 8.48
CA ALA A 78 -7.74 -0.97 9.41
C ALA A 78 -6.45 -1.32 10.16
N ALA A 79 -5.64 -0.29 10.44
CA ALA A 79 -4.55 -0.36 11.39
C ALA A 79 -5.10 -0.24 12.83
N ILE A 80 -4.70 -1.17 13.71
CA ILE A 80 -5.09 -1.20 15.12
C ILE A 80 -3.80 -1.30 15.95
N GLY A 81 -3.31 -0.15 16.41
CA GLY A 81 -2.06 -0.09 17.15
C GLY A 81 -0.88 -0.47 16.25
N GLN A 82 -0.22 -1.61 16.56
CA GLN A 82 0.92 -2.11 15.79
C GLN A 82 0.55 -3.26 14.82
N GLU A 83 -0.74 -3.55 14.69
CA GLU A 83 -1.24 -4.66 13.89
C GLU A 83 -2.22 -4.15 12.84
N ILE A 84 -2.42 -4.94 11.79
CA ILE A 84 -3.42 -4.67 10.75
C ILE A 84 -4.51 -5.72 10.86
N ARG A 85 -5.77 -5.30 10.81
CA ARG A 85 -6.91 -6.22 10.83
C ARG A 85 -7.67 -6.14 9.52
N LEU A 86 -7.90 -7.31 8.92
CA LEU A 86 -8.71 -7.42 7.71
C LEU A 86 -10.17 -7.07 8.00
N GLY A 87 -10.78 -6.38 7.05
CA GLY A 87 -12.19 -6.02 7.09
C GLY A 87 -13.09 -7.14 6.55
N PHE A 88 -14.40 -7.00 6.76
CA PHE A 88 -15.37 -7.97 6.24
C PHE A 88 -15.42 -8.02 4.71
N PHE A 89 -15.09 -6.93 4.01
CA PHE A 89 -15.05 -6.90 2.55
C PHE A 89 -13.93 -7.76 1.95
N CYS A 90 -12.93 -8.13 2.74
CA CYS A 90 -11.90 -9.08 2.29
C CYS A 90 -12.42 -10.53 2.19
N ILE A 91 -13.64 -10.81 2.67
CA ILE A 91 -14.24 -12.16 2.63
C ILE A 91 -15.00 -12.32 1.32
N LYS A 92 -14.58 -13.29 0.48
CA LYS A 92 -15.31 -13.62 -0.74
C LYS A 92 -16.72 -14.13 -0.43
N GLY A 93 -17.72 -13.51 -1.07
CA GLY A 93 -19.10 -13.97 -1.04
C GLY A 93 -19.99 -13.33 0.04
N LEU A 94 -19.51 -12.28 0.72
CA LEU A 94 -20.33 -11.36 1.49
C LEU A 94 -20.81 -10.20 0.61
#